data_AF-A0A0C9XYT4-F1
#
_entry.id   AF-A0A0C9XYT4-F1
#
_cell.length_a   1.000
_cell.length_b   1.000
_cell.length_c   1.000
_cell.angle_alpha   90.00
_cell.angle_beta   90.00
_cell.angle_gamma   90.00
#
_symmetry.space_group_name_H-M   'P 1'
#
loop_
_entity.id
_entity.type
_entity.pdbx_description
1 polymer ?
#
loop_
_entity_poly.entity_id
_entity_poly.type
_entity_poly.pdbx_seq_one_letter_code
_entity_poly.pdbx_strand_id
1 'polypeptide(L)'
;DSCISDLFPLPTCKYPCLPSSLQSLLCFSTHAGHVPYPTALVHSPNPTSNLVTLCLTPSLLGGKGGFGSQLRAAGGRMSSKKTSNNGSCRDLTGRRLSTIKEAKKFAEYLELEPERLTAKAEAQRAKLEALERKLGIEPPTGGKVTCFDDIEYLEQSRELSEGV
;
A
#
# COMPACT_ATOMS: atom_id res chain seq x y z
N ASP A 1 -34.24 30.98 36.68
CA ASP A 1 -33.22 30.45 35.75
C ASP A 1 -32.56 29.24 36.37
N SER A 2 -32.66 28.08 35.72
CA SER A 2 -32.01 26.84 36.18
C SER A 2 -30.61 26.74 35.58
N CYS A 3 -29.64 26.32 36.37
CA CYS A 3 -28.29 26.07 35.87
C CYS A 3 -28.11 24.61 35.46
N ILE A 4 -27.03 24.32 34.74
CA ILE A 4 -26.78 22.98 34.20
C ILE A 4 -26.57 21.94 35.31
N SER A 5 -25.98 22.31 36.44
CA SER A 5 -25.84 21.39 37.57
C SER A 5 -27.19 20.93 38.15
N ASP A 6 -28.23 21.77 38.06
CA ASP A 6 -29.56 21.45 38.59
C ASP A 6 -30.30 20.40 37.73
N LEU A 7 -29.82 20.14 36.51
CA LEU A 7 -30.43 19.18 35.60
C LEU A 7 -30.06 17.73 35.91
N PHE A 8 -28.93 17.45 36.58
CA PHE A 8 -28.44 16.09 36.80
C PHE A 8 -29.36 15.17 37.63
N PRO A 9 -30.11 15.66 38.63
CA PRO A 9 -31.07 14.83 39.37
C PRO A 9 -32.23 14.34 38.50
N LEU A 10 -32.68 15.12 37.52
CA LEU A 10 -33.86 14.83 36.70
C LEU A 10 -33.77 13.50 35.91
N PRO A 11 -32.71 13.21 35.14
CA PRO A 11 -32.58 11.94 34.43
C PRO A 11 -32.43 10.76 35.40
N THR A 12 -31.78 10.95 36.56
CA THR A 12 -31.63 9.90 37.58
C THR A 12 -32.98 9.53 38.21
N CYS A 13 -33.86 10.51 38.44
CA CYS A 13 -35.23 10.26 38.90
C CYS A 13 -36.10 9.58 37.82
N LYS A 14 -35.90 9.93 36.55
CA LYS A 14 -36.68 9.39 35.43
C LYS A 14 -36.22 8.00 34.98
N TYR A 15 -34.92 7.70 35.12
CA TYR A 15 -34.30 6.46 34.67
C TYR A 15 -33.56 5.79 35.84
N PRO A 16 -34.23 4.93 36.63
CA PRO A 16 -33.64 4.30 37.81
C PRO A 16 -32.50 3.31 37.49
N CYS A 17 -32.37 2.89 36.23
CA CYS A 17 -31.25 2.08 35.75
C CYS A 17 -29.97 2.89 35.47
N LEU A 18 -30.05 4.21 35.49
CA LEU A 18 -28.88 5.07 35.30
C LEU A 18 -28.04 5.05 36.59
N PRO A 19 -26.80 4.56 36.55
CA PRO A 19 -25.99 4.45 37.76
C PRO A 19 -25.67 5.83 38.34
N SER A 20 -26.25 6.13 39.50
CA SER A 20 -26.01 7.39 40.23
C SER A 20 -24.53 7.60 40.58
N SER A 21 -23.77 6.52 40.70
CA SER A 21 -22.31 6.55 40.90
C SER A 21 -21.54 7.23 39.76
N LEU A 22 -22.11 7.28 38.55
CA LEU A 22 -21.49 7.94 37.40
C LEU A 22 -21.89 9.40 37.26
N GLN A 23 -22.71 9.96 38.16
CA GLN A 23 -23.18 11.35 38.07
C GLN A 23 -22.03 12.37 37.98
N SER A 24 -20.94 12.13 38.72
CA SER A 24 -19.73 12.97 38.67
C SER A 24 -18.97 12.89 37.34
N LEU A 25 -19.23 11.83 36.56
CA LEU A 25 -18.64 11.61 35.25
C LEU A 25 -19.58 12.02 34.14
N LEU A 26 -20.84 12.32 34.39
CA LEU A 26 -21.77 12.72 33.34
C LEU A 26 -21.63 14.21 33.02
N CYS A 27 -21.82 14.55 31.75
CA CYS A 27 -21.72 15.92 31.27
C CYS A 27 -22.84 16.21 30.26
N PHE A 28 -23.53 17.34 30.44
CA PHE A 28 -24.46 17.87 29.46
C PHE A 28 -23.72 18.71 28.42
N SER A 29 -23.97 18.44 27.15
CA SER A 29 -23.47 19.21 26.01
C SER A 29 -24.60 19.58 25.06
N THR A 30 -24.39 20.62 24.27
CA THR A 30 -25.30 20.96 23.16
C THR A 30 -24.98 20.12 21.93
N HIS A 31 -25.93 19.98 21.01
CA HIS A 31 -25.74 19.21 19.76
C HIS A 31 -24.52 19.67 18.94
N ALA A 32 -24.18 20.96 19.00
CA ALA A 32 -22.95 21.51 18.47
C ALA A 32 -22.34 22.48 19.48
N GLY A 33 -21.02 22.48 19.63
CA GLY A 33 -20.30 23.50 20.38
C GLY A 33 -19.54 22.99 21.61
N HIS A 34 -19.21 23.94 22.47
CA HIS A 34 -18.38 23.75 23.65
C HIS A 34 -19.19 23.10 24.79
N VAL A 35 -18.52 22.30 25.62
CA VAL A 35 -19.11 21.75 26.85
C VAL A 35 -19.37 22.91 27.83
N PRO A 36 -20.62 23.24 28.15
CA PRO A 36 -20.92 24.37 29.01
C PRO A 36 -20.42 24.12 30.44
N TYR A 37 -20.05 25.20 31.13
CA TYR A 37 -19.64 25.13 32.52
C TYR A 37 -20.85 24.77 33.42
N PRO A 38 -20.68 24.06 34.55
CA PRO A 38 -21.80 23.61 35.39
C PRO A 38 -22.73 24.74 35.88
N THR A 39 -22.20 25.94 36.10
CA THR A 39 -23.00 27.11 36.52
C THR A 39 -23.60 27.90 35.36
N ALA A 40 -23.43 27.45 34.12
CA ALA A 40 -24.06 28.10 32.97
C ALA A 40 -25.59 27.99 33.08
N LEU A 41 -26.28 29.08 32.77
CA LEU A 41 -27.74 29.10 32.74
C LEU A 41 -28.24 28.43 31.46
N VAL A 42 -29.32 27.66 31.61
CA VAL A 42 -30.01 27.05 30.47
C VAL A 42 -30.99 28.06 29.89
N HIS A 43 -30.71 28.55 28.69
CA HIS A 43 -31.64 29.39 27.94
C HIS A 43 -31.89 28.81 26.55
N SER A 44 -33.07 29.08 25.99
CA SER A 44 -33.32 28.77 24.57
C SER A 44 -32.62 29.80 23.69
N PRO A 45 -31.75 29.37 22.75
CA PRO A 45 -31.13 30.29 21.79
C PRO A 45 -32.11 30.74 20.69
N ASN A 46 -33.27 30.09 20.54
CA ASN A 46 -34.24 30.42 19.51
C ASN A 46 -35.51 31.03 20.15
N PRO A 47 -35.88 32.28 19.81
CA PRO A 47 -37.05 32.95 20.40
C PRO A 47 -38.40 32.30 20.04
N THR A 48 -38.42 31.38 19.08
CA THR A 48 -39.64 30.70 18.61
C THR A 48 -39.84 29.31 19.23
N SER A 49 -38.80 28.72 19.84
CA SER A 49 -38.86 27.40 20.47
C SER A 49 -38.57 27.52 21.96
N ASN A 50 -39.50 27.06 22.79
CA ASN A 50 -39.32 26.99 24.24
C ASN A 50 -38.55 25.72 24.68
N LEU A 51 -38.10 24.90 23.74
CA LEU A 51 -37.41 23.64 24.02
C LEU A 51 -35.92 23.74 23.72
N VAL A 52 -35.10 23.20 24.63
CA VAL A 52 -33.64 23.09 24.51
C VAL A 52 -33.28 21.61 24.49
N THR A 53 -32.50 21.18 23.50
CA THR A 53 -31.99 19.81 23.41
C THR A 53 -30.59 19.74 23.99
N LEU A 54 -30.39 18.89 24.98
CA LEU A 54 -29.11 18.63 25.63
C LEU A 54 -28.75 17.15 25.48
N CYS A 55 -27.49 16.88 25.16
CA CYS A 55 -26.91 15.55 25.10
C CYS A 55 -26.24 15.23 26.43
N LEU A 56 -26.62 14.13 27.07
CA LEU A 56 -25.95 13.64 28.27
C LEU A 56 -24.90 12.60 27.87
N THR A 57 -23.63 12.89 28.10
CA THR A 57 -22.50 12.02 27.73
C THR A 57 -21.63 11.69 28.94
N PRO A 58 -21.13 10.45 29.08
CA PRO A 58 -20.11 10.14 30.07
C PRO A 58 -18.77 10.76 29.67
N SER A 59 -18.14 11.44 30.62
CA SER A 59 -16.76 11.87 30.56
C SER A 59 -15.86 10.69 30.90
N LEU A 60 -14.87 10.46 30.06
CA LEU A 60 -13.86 9.44 30.31
C LEU A 60 -12.78 10.05 31.20
N LEU A 61 -12.44 9.36 32.29
CA LEU A 61 -11.32 9.68 33.19
C LEU A 61 -9.99 9.41 32.48
N GLY A 62 -9.67 10.18 31.44
CA GLY A 62 -8.37 10.18 30.78
C GLY A 62 -8.39 10.13 29.25
N GLY A 63 -7.26 10.52 28.65
CA GLY A 63 -6.86 10.02 27.34
C GLY A 63 -6.78 10.97 26.14
N LYS A 64 -6.77 12.31 26.30
CA LYS A 64 -6.59 13.24 25.16
C LYS A 64 -5.26 13.04 24.38
N GLY A 65 -4.33 12.26 24.95
CA GLY A 65 -2.97 12.06 24.43
C GLY A 65 -2.78 10.91 23.44
N GLY A 66 -3.77 10.03 23.23
CA GLY A 66 -3.63 8.87 22.34
C GLY A 66 -3.46 9.26 20.87
N PHE A 67 -4.24 10.24 20.39
CA PHE A 67 -4.11 10.71 19.01
C PHE A 67 -2.79 11.48 18.79
N GLY A 68 -2.39 12.32 19.74
CA GLY A 68 -1.12 13.05 19.66
C GLY A 68 0.12 12.14 19.72
N SER A 69 0.07 11.05 20.48
CA SER A 69 1.15 10.04 20.48
C SER A 69 1.21 9.26 19.17
N GLN A 70 0.05 8.91 18.59
CA GLN A 70 -0.03 8.31 17.26
C GLN A 70 0.54 9.24 16.18
N LEU A 71 0.21 10.54 16.21
CA LEU A 71 0.78 11.52 15.28
C LEU A 71 2.30 11.64 15.43
N ARG A 72 2.83 11.69 16.66
CA ARG A 72 4.29 11.69 16.89
C ARG A 72 4.95 10.41 16.39
N ALA A 73 4.35 9.24 16.65
CA ALA A 73 4.88 7.96 16.17
C ALA A 73 4.87 7.87 14.64
N ALA A 74 3.79 8.32 13.98
CA ALA A 74 3.70 8.36 12.53
C ALA A 74 4.69 9.35 11.90
N GLY A 75 4.78 10.57 12.45
CA GLY A 75 5.73 11.59 12.00
C GLY A 75 7.20 11.16 12.14
N GLY A 76 7.54 10.48 13.25
CA GLY A 76 8.88 9.91 13.44
C GLY A 76 9.24 8.87 12.38
N ARG A 77 8.29 7.99 12.01
CA ARG A 77 8.48 6.98 10.95
C ARG A 77 8.63 7.59 9.56
N MET A 78 7.88 8.64 9.27
CA MET A 78 7.96 9.34 7.97
C MET A 78 9.29 10.10 7.83
N SER A 79 9.76 10.74 8.90
CA SER A 79 11.01 11.49 8.92
C SER A 79 12.24 10.59 8.83
N SER A 80 12.23 9.44 9.52
CA SER A 80 13.37 8.52 9.53
C SER A 80 13.53 7.70 8.25
N LYS A 81 12.45 7.48 7.49
CA LYS A 81 12.49 6.69 6.26
C LYS A 81 13.05 7.53 5.10
N LYS A 82 14.36 7.46 4.89
CA LYS A 82 15.02 8.09 3.72
C LYS A 82 14.38 7.59 2.43
N THR A 83 13.83 8.49 1.63
CA THR A 83 13.17 8.14 0.38
C THR A 83 14.22 7.73 -0.66
N SER A 84 14.11 6.52 -1.19
CA SER A 84 14.98 6.05 -2.29
C SER A 84 14.41 6.38 -3.68
N ASN A 85 13.19 6.92 -3.74
CA ASN A 85 12.52 7.28 -4.99
C ASN A 85 12.99 8.63 -5.55
N ASN A 86 14.26 8.69 -5.94
CA ASN A 86 14.87 9.90 -6.53
C ASN A 86 14.72 9.93 -8.06
N GLY A 87 13.92 9.04 -8.66
CA GLY A 87 13.81 8.92 -10.13
C GLY A 87 13.21 10.15 -10.82
N SER A 88 12.47 10.97 -10.06
CA SER A 88 11.89 12.24 -10.55
C SER A 88 12.84 13.43 -10.45
N CYS A 89 13.95 13.32 -9.70
CA CYS A 89 14.94 14.38 -9.62
C CYS A 89 15.63 14.57 -10.98
N ARG A 90 16.09 15.80 -11.23
CA ARG A 90 16.78 16.18 -12.46
C ARG A 90 18.25 16.46 -12.17
N ASP A 91 19.08 16.25 -13.18
CA ASP A 91 20.49 16.60 -13.15
C ASP A 91 20.70 18.07 -13.51
N LEU A 92 21.93 18.57 -13.36
CA LEU A 92 22.32 19.94 -13.74
C LEU A 92 22.10 20.23 -15.24
N THR A 93 22.02 19.18 -16.06
CA THR A 93 21.72 19.25 -17.50
C THR A 93 20.22 19.22 -17.79
N GLY A 94 19.36 19.10 -16.77
CA GLY A 94 17.90 19.09 -16.89
C GLY A 94 17.28 17.74 -17.27
N ARG A 95 18.08 16.68 -17.45
CA ARG A 95 17.58 15.30 -17.66
C ARG A 95 17.10 14.67 -16.35
N ARG A 96 16.09 13.79 -16.40
CA ARG A 96 15.63 13.06 -15.20
C ARG A 96 16.55 11.88 -14.91
N LEU A 97 16.77 11.59 -13.62
CA LEU A 97 17.58 10.44 -13.18
C LEU A 97 17.01 9.10 -13.65
N SER A 98 15.69 8.99 -13.83
CA SER A 98 15.03 7.80 -14.41
C SER A 98 15.55 7.49 -15.81
N THR A 99 15.54 8.46 -16.71
CA THR A 99 16.00 8.29 -18.11
C THR A 99 17.47 7.85 -18.17
N ILE A 100 18.30 8.37 -17.26
CA ILE A 100 19.73 8.00 -17.20
C ILE A 100 19.89 6.56 -16.69
N LYS A 101 19.11 6.15 -15.69
CA LYS A 101 19.11 4.77 -15.19
C LYS A 101 18.63 3.80 -16.27
N GLU A 102 17.60 4.17 -17.02
CA GLU A 102 17.09 3.38 -18.15
C GLU A 102 18.15 3.24 -19.23
N ALA A 103 18.79 4.33 -19.65
CA ALA A 103 19.87 4.30 -20.64
C ALA A 103 21.05 3.41 -20.21
N LYS A 104 21.47 3.48 -18.94
CA LYS A 104 22.50 2.59 -18.38
C LYS A 104 22.08 1.13 -18.42
N LYS A 105 20.84 0.84 -18.00
CA LYS A 105 20.29 -0.51 -18.04
C LYS A 105 20.23 -1.07 -19.48
N PHE A 106 19.92 -0.23 -20.46
CA PHE A 106 19.95 -0.62 -21.87
C PHE A 106 21.38 -0.90 -22.36
N ALA A 107 22.36 -0.07 -21.97
CA ALA A 107 23.76 -0.31 -22.30
C ALA A 107 24.28 -1.63 -21.70
N GLU A 108 24.04 -1.85 -20.40
CA GLU A 108 24.40 -3.10 -19.71
C GLU A 108 23.73 -4.33 -20.37
N TYR A 109 22.48 -4.20 -20.84
CA TYR A 109 21.80 -5.27 -21.55
C TYR A 109 22.51 -5.63 -22.87
N LEU A 110 22.93 -4.63 -23.64
CA LEU A 110 23.65 -4.82 -24.90
C LEU A 110 25.06 -5.39 -24.67
N GLU A 111 25.73 -4.99 -23.60
CA GLU A 111 27.05 -5.55 -23.24
C GLU A 111 26.94 -7.02 -22.80
N LEU A 112 25.83 -7.41 -22.19
CA LEU A 112 25.58 -8.78 -21.73
C LEU A 112 25.03 -9.72 -22.84
N GLU A 113 24.64 -9.20 -24.01
CA GLU A 113 24.20 -10.00 -25.17
C GLU A 113 25.15 -11.15 -25.54
N PRO A 114 26.47 -10.94 -25.76
CA PRO A 114 27.38 -12.00 -26.17
C PRO A 114 27.46 -13.13 -25.14
N GLU A 115 27.56 -12.79 -23.85
CA GLU A 115 27.59 -13.79 -22.77
C GLU A 115 26.28 -14.57 -22.67
N ARG A 116 25.15 -13.92 -22.95
CA ARG A 116 23.85 -14.59 -23.00
C ARG A 116 23.73 -15.52 -24.20
N LEU A 117 24.29 -15.15 -25.34
CA LEU A 117 24.30 -15.99 -26.53
C LEU A 117 25.20 -17.21 -26.34
N THR A 118 26.39 -17.05 -25.77
CA THR A 118 27.28 -18.18 -25.46
C THR A 118 26.66 -19.11 -24.42
N ALA A 119 26.10 -18.58 -23.33
CA ALA A 119 25.41 -19.39 -22.33
C ALA A 119 24.19 -20.14 -22.90
N LYS A 120 23.42 -19.51 -23.82
CA LYS A 120 22.33 -20.19 -24.53
C LYS A 120 22.86 -21.30 -25.44
N ALA A 121 23.94 -21.07 -26.17
CA ALA A 121 24.54 -22.07 -27.05
C ALA A 121 25.08 -23.27 -26.25
N GLU A 122 25.73 -23.02 -25.11
CA GLU A 122 26.19 -24.08 -24.20
C GLU A 122 25.03 -24.87 -23.60
N ALA A 123 23.96 -24.19 -23.16
CA ALA A 123 22.76 -24.86 -22.67
C ALA A 123 22.06 -25.70 -23.75
N GLN A 124 22.04 -25.23 -25.00
CA GLN A 124 21.53 -26.00 -26.14
C GLN A 124 22.41 -27.23 -26.41
N ARG A 125 23.73 -27.07 -26.44
CA ARG A 125 24.69 -28.18 -26.61
C ARG A 125 24.54 -29.22 -25.51
N ALA A 126 24.46 -28.80 -24.25
CA ALA A 126 24.26 -29.71 -23.12
C ALA A 126 22.90 -30.44 -23.20
N LYS A 127 21.84 -29.77 -23.68
CA LYS A 127 20.54 -30.41 -23.92
C LYS A 127 20.61 -31.45 -25.04
N LEU A 128 21.30 -31.14 -26.14
CA LEU A 128 21.49 -32.07 -27.25
C LEU A 128 22.28 -33.30 -26.79
N GLU A 129 23.41 -33.11 -26.11
CA GLU A 129 24.22 -34.21 -25.56
C GLU A 129 23.43 -35.08 -24.56
N ALA A 130 22.61 -34.46 -23.71
CA ALA A 130 21.76 -35.18 -22.78
C ALA A 130 20.65 -35.98 -23.49
N LEU A 131 20.13 -35.49 -24.62
CA LEU A 131 19.17 -36.22 -25.44
C LEU A 131 19.84 -37.37 -26.18
N GLU A 132 21.02 -37.16 -26.76
CA GLU A 132 21.82 -38.19 -27.43
C GLU A 132 22.17 -39.34 -26.48
N ARG A 133 22.61 -39.05 -25.25
CA ARG A 133 22.84 -40.08 -24.22
C ARG A 133 21.57 -40.84 -23.84
N LYS A 134 20.43 -40.16 -23.75
CA LYS A 134 19.13 -40.81 -23.43
C LYS A 134 18.62 -41.68 -24.56
N LEU A 135 18.89 -41.31 -25.81
CA LEU A 135 18.45 -42.02 -27.01
C LEU A 135 19.42 -43.15 -27.40
N GLY A 136 20.59 -43.27 -26.76
CA GLY A 136 21.52 -44.38 -26.99
C GLY A 136 22.14 -44.39 -28.38
N ILE A 137 22.26 -43.22 -29.02
CA ILE A 137 22.85 -43.08 -30.36
C ILE A 137 24.38 -43.07 -30.18
N GLU A 138 25.03 -44.20 -30.49
CA GLU A 138 26.50 -44.25 -30.65
C GLU A 138 26.90 -43.43 -31.89
N PRO A 139 28.06 -42.72 -31.88
CA PRO A 139 28.55 -42.03 -33.07
C PRO A 139 28.69 -43.04 -34.22
N PRO A 140 28.23 -42.72 -35.44
CA PRO A 140 28.12 -43.69 -36.52
C PRO A 140 29.50 -44.26 -36.85
N THR A 141 29.72 -45.50 -36.46
CA THR A 141 30.93 -46.25 -36.79
C THR A 141 30.74 -46.82 -38.20
N GLY A 142 31.25 -46.11 -39.20
CA GLY A 142 31.55 -46.67 -40.53
C GLY A 142 30.40 -46.83 -41.53
N GLY A 143 29.21 -46.27 -41.31
CA GLY A 143 28.11 -46.23 -42.29
C GLY A 143 27.73 -44.80 -42.67
N LYS A 144 27.50 -44.51 -43.96
CA LYS A 144 27.02 -43.19 -44.42
C LYS A 144 25.66 -42.89 -43.79
N VAL A 145 25.64 -42.05 -42.75
CA VAL A 145 24.40 -41.44 -42.26
C VAL A 145 24.00 -40.39 -43.29
N THR A 146 22.88 -40.62 -43.98
CA THR A 146 22.26 -39.59 -44.81
C THR A 146 21.58 -38.59 -43.87
N CYS A 147 22.31 -37.53 -43.50
CA CYS A 147 21.72 -36.36 -42.87
C CYS A 147 20.78 -35.70 -43.87
N PHE A 148 19.59 -35.33 -43.41
CA PHE A 148 18.62 -34.60 -44.22
C PHE A 148 19.04 -33.12 -44.22
N ASP A 149 19.90 -32.76 -45.17
CA ASP A 149 20.54 -31.44 -45.29
C ASP A 149 19.94 -30.61 -46.44
N ASP A 150 18.66 -30.82 -46.77
CA ASP A 150 17.98 -30.06 -47.83
C ASP A 150 17.58 -28.67 -47.31
N ILE A 151 18.42 -27.69 -47.63
CA ILE A 151 18.30 -26.28 -47.18
C ILE A 151 16.95 -25.67 -47.58
N GLU A 152 16.47 -25.93 -48.80
CA GLU A 152 15.19 -25.39 -49.30
C GLU A 152 13.98 -25.86 -48.47
N TYR A 153 13.98 -27.13 -48.04
CA TYR A 153 12.88 -27.67 -47.23
C TYR A 153 12.86 -27.03 -45.83
N LEU A 154 14.05 -26.81 -45.24
CA LEU A 154 14.15 -26.17 -43.93
C LEU A 154 13.64 -24.72 -43.96
N GLU A 155 13.99 -23.95 -44.99
CA GLU A 155 13.51 -22.57 -45.16
C GLU A 155 11.98 -22.52 -45.34
N GLN A 156 11.41 -23.38 -46.19
CA GLN A 156 9.95 -23.47 -46.37
C GLN A 156 9.23 -23.84 -45.06
N SER A 157 9.79 -24.76 -44.29
CA SER A 157 9.22 -25.14 -42.99
C SER A 157 9.24 -23.98 -42.00
N ARG A 158 10.29 -23.14 -42.06
CA ARG A 158 10.44 -21.96 -41.21
C ARG A 158 9.42 -20.89 -41.57
N GLU A 159 9.28 -20.59 -42.86
CA GLU A 159 8.30 -19.63 -43.37
C GLU A 159 6.86 -20.03 -43.02
N LEU A 160 6.52 -21.32 -43.14
CA LEU A 160 5.21 -21.83 -42.73
C LEU A 160 4.96 -21.69 -41.22
N SER A 161 6.01 -21.79 -40.39
CA SER A 161 5.90 -21.64 -38.94
C SER A 161 5.84 -20.19 -38.47
N GLU A 162 6.45 -19.26 -39.21
CA GLU A 162 6.48 -17.82 -38.90
C GLU A 162 5.24 -17.08 -39.45
N GLY A 163 4.53 -17.68 -40.41
CA GLY A 163 3.30 -17.15 -41.02
C GLY A 163 1.98 -17.47 -40.30
N VAL A 164 2.03 -18.11 -39.12
CA VAL A 164 0.87 -18.41 -38.25
C VAL A 164 0.93 -17.54 -37.00
#